data_AF-A0A0K2UH41-F1
#
_entry.id   AF-A0A0K2UH41-F1
#
_cell.length_a   1.000
_cell.length_b   1.000
_cell.length_c   1.000
_cell.angle_alpha   90.00
_cell.angle_beta   90.00
_cell.angle_gamma   90.00
#
_symmetry.space_group_name_H-M   'P 1'
#
loop_
_entity.id
_entity.type
_entity.pdbx_description
1 polymer ?
#
loop_
_entity_poly.entity_id
_entity_poly.type
_entity_poly.pdbx_seq_one_letter_code
_entity_poly.pdbx_strand_id
1 'polypeptide(L)' 'MKKGRIISIIEARRAGHSAKELISFFENPKSTVYGMIKAFDKGGKTERATHSTRSDKVRTKRFIAGLKRSIDTHPANC' A
#
# COMPACT_ATOMS: atom_id res chain seq x y z
N MET A 1 13.16 -0.05 -1.28
CA MET A 1 13.21 1.28 -1.95
C MET A 1 13.24 2.35 -0.86
N LYS A 2 14.29 3.19 -0.82
CA LYS A 2 14.39 4.29 0.14
C LYS A 2 13.24 5.29 -0.13
N LYS A 3 12.47 5.68 0.89
CA LYS A 3 11.31 6.61 0.77
C LYS A 3 11.61 7.85 -0.08
N GLY A 4 12.86 8.35 -0.05
CA GLY A 4 13.31 9.50 -0.84
C GLY A 4 13.10 9.36 -2.36
N ARG A 5 13.34 8.19 -2.97
CA ARG A 5 13.21 8.03 -4.43
C ARG A 5 11.77 8.18 -4.94
N ILE A 6 10.76 7.84 -4.13
CA ILE A 6 9.35 7.96 -4.52
C ILE A 6 8.92 9.43 -4.51
N ILE A 7 9.32 10.14 -3.45
CA ILE A 7 9.01 11.57 -3.30
C ILE A 7 9.61 12.35 -4.47
N SER A 8 10.87 12.10 -4.84
CA SER A 8 11.53 12.77 -5.96
C SER A 8 10.82 12.57 -7.32
N ILE A 9 10.28 11.38 -7.59
CA ILE A 9 9.54 11.11 -8.84
C ILE A 9 8.26 11.95 -8.89
N ILE A 10 7.56 12.05 -7.75
CA ILE A 10 6.30 12.77 -7.67
C ILE A 10 6.51 14.28 -7.69
N GLU A 11 7.57 14.78 -7.05
CA GLU A 11 7.98 16.18 -7.14
C GLU A 11 8.37 16.56 -8.58
N ALA A 12 9.13 15.70 -9.26
CA ALA A 12 9.46 15.92 -10.66
C ALA A 12 8.21 15.87 -11.57
N ARG A 13 7.24 15.00 -11.26
CA ARG A 13 5.93 15.02 -11.94
C ARG A 13 5.16 16.32 -11.67
N ARG A 14 5.16 16.82 -10.42
CA ARG A 14 4.57 18.12 -10.05
C ARG A 14 5.23 19.29 -10.78
N ALA A 15 6.53 19.23 -11.02
CA ALA A 15 7.28 20.21 -11.79
C ALA A 15 6.98 20.18 -13.30
N GLY A 16 6.14 19.25 -13.77
CA GLY A 16 5.70 19.17 -15.17
C GLY A 16 6.48 18.17 -16.03
N HIS A 17 7.42 17.41 -15.47
CA HIS A 17 8.14 16.40 -16.24
C HIS A 17 7.22 15.26 -16.71
N SER A 18 7.49 14.77 -17.90
CA SER A 18 6.75 13.67 -18.52
C SER A 18 7.15 12.32 -17.90
N ALA A 19 6.23 11.35 -17.95
CA ALA A 19 6.52 10.00 -17.48
C ALA A 19 7.75 9.37 -18.18
N LYS A 20 7.95 9.67 -19.47
CA LYS A 20 9.06 9.14 -20.27
C LYS A 20 10.42 9.64 -19.76
N GLU A 21 10.53 10.93 -19.45
CA GLU A 21 11.74 11.52 -18.84
C GLU A 21 12.02 10.91 -17.47
N LEU A 22 10.97 10.75 -16.65
CA LEU A 22 11.11 10.15 -15.32
C LEU A 22 11.56 8.69 -15.38
N ILE A 23 11.10 7.90 -16.35
CA ILE A 23 11.55 6.51 -16.54
C ILE A 23 13.02 6.46 -16.96
N SER A 24 13.46 7.41 -17.79
CA SER A 24 14.86 7.47 -18.21
C SER A 24 15.77 7.93 -17.08
N PHE A 25 15.30 8.84 -16.23
CA PHE A 25 16.09 9.45 -15.16
C PHE A 25 16.16 8.59 -13.91
N PHE A 26 15.02 7.98 -13.52
CA PHE A 26 14.95 7.08 -12.39
C PHE A 26 15.10 5.65 -12.90
N GLU A 27 16.15 4.94 -12.49
CA GLU A 27 16.42 3.50 -12.76
C GLU A 27 15.38 2.54 -12.15
N ASN A 28 14.12 2.97 -12.07
CA ASN A 28 13.01 2.20 -11.56
C ASN A 28 12.30 1.47 -12.71
N PRO A 29 11.64 0.34 -12.43
CA PRO A 29 10.82 -0.33 -13.42
C PRO A 29 9.76 0.61 -13.99
N LYS A 30 9.60 0.60 -15.32
CA LYS A 30 8.61 1.40 -16.06
C LYS A 30 7.21 1.34 -15.43
N SER A 31 6.77 0.13 -15.07
CA SER A 31 5.48 -0.12 -14.41
C SER A 31 5.33 0.61 -13.08
N THR A 32 6.41 0.73 -12.32
CA THR A 32 6.43 1.40 -11.01
C THR A 32 6.26 2.90 -11.18
N VAL A 33 7.01 3.51 -12.11
CA VAL A 33 6.93 4.95 -12.39
C VAL A 33 5.52 5.33 -12.88
N TYR A 34 4.97 4.58 -13.84
CA TYR A 34 3.59 4.83 -14.30
C TYR A 34 2.55 4.63 -13.20
N GLY A 35 2.71 3.60 -12.36
CA GLY A 35 1.80 3.35 -11.24
C GLY A 35 1.79 4.51 -10.24
N MET A 36 2.96 5.06 -9.93
CA MET A 36 3.12 6.22 -9.05
C MET A 36 2.50 7.48 -9.65
N ILE A 37 2.82 7.79 -10.92
CA ILE A 37 2.26 8.96 -11.61
C ILE A 37 0.73 8.85 -11.69
N LYS A 38 0.18 7.68 -12.03
CA LYS A 38 -1.27 7.48 -12.10
C LYS A 38 -1.94 7.64 -10.73
N ALA A 39 -1.32 7.15 -9.66
CA ALA A 39 -1.85 7.31 -8.30
C ALA A 39 -1.82 8.78 -7.85
N PHE A 40 -0.76 9.50 -8.22
CA PHE A 40 -0.61 10.93 -7.98
C PHE A 40 -1.63 11.75 -8.78
N ASP A 41 -1.69 11.57 -10.10
CA ASP A 41 -2.59 12.32 -11.00
C ASP A 41 -4.08 12.06 -10.65
N LYS A 42 -4.44 10.85 -10.22
CA LYS A 42 -5.83 10.51 -9.87
C LYS A 42 -6.27 10.98 -8.48
N GLY A 43 -5.37 10.99 -7.50
CA GLY A 43 -5.76 11.13 -6.09
C GLY A 43 -4.85 12.01 -5.25
N GLY A 44 -3.87 12.69 -5.85
CA GLY A 44 -2.84 13.45 -5.14
C GLY A 44 -1.98 12.61 -4.20
N LYS A 45 -2.09 11.27 -4.28
CA LYS A 45 -1.46 10.36 -3.33
C LYS A 45 0.03 10.26 -3.62
N THR A 46 0.83 10.64 -2.64
CA THR A 46 2.29 10.56 -2.70
C THR A 46 2.83 9.31 -2.01
N GLU A 47 2.01 8.68 -1.19
CA GLU A 47 2.37 7.52 -0.40
C GLU A 47 2.03 6.22 -1.13
N ARG A 48 2.84 5.19 -0.87
CA ARG A 48 2.52 3.83 -1.30
C ARG A 48 1.27 3.36 -0.55
N ALA A 49 0.35 2.72 -1.27
CA ALA A 49 -0.80 2.08 -0.64
C ALA A 49 -0.36 1.11 0.46
N THR A 50 -1.02 1.20 1.61
CA THR A 50 -0.82 0.27 2.72
C THR A 50 -1.09 -1.15 2.24
N HIS A 51 -0.20 -2.08 2.60
CA HIS A 51 -0.43 -3.49 2.28
C HIS A 51 -1.65 -3.97 3.07
N SER A 52 -2.71 -4.37 2.37
CA SER A 52 -3.88 -4.94 3.03
C SER A 52 -3.49 -6.24 3.72
N THR A 53 -3.99 -6.44 4.92
CA THR A 53 -3.93 -7.75 5.56
C THR A 53 -4.72 -8.75 4.71
N ARG A 54 -4.23 -9.99 4.63
CA ARG A 54 -4.95 -11.09 3.99
C ARG A 54 -6.30 -11.30 4.69
N SER A 55 -7.37 -11.55 3.93
CA SER A 55 -8.75 -11.59 4.45
C SER A 55 -8.97 -12.62 5.55
N ASP A 56 -8.31 -13.78 5.48
CA ASP A 56 -8.32 -14.83 6.50
C ASP A 56 -7.68 -14.41 7.82
N LYS A 57 -6.74 -13.45 7.79
CA LYS A 57 -6.12 -12.88 8.99
C LYS A 57 -6.95 -11.75 9.59
N VAL A 58 -8.04 -11.34 8.94
CA VAL A 58 -8.92 -10.32 9.48
C VAL A 58 -9.71 -10.92 10.63
N ARG A 59 -9.45 -10.41 11.85
CA ARG A 59 -10.23 -10.75 13.05
C ARG A 59 -11.63 -10.13 12.95
N THR A 60 -12.49 -10.75 12.17
CA THR A 60 -13.87 -10.28 11.98
C THR A 60 -14.63 -10.34 13.30
N LYS A 61 -15.69 -9.52 13.43
CA LYS A 61 -16.59 -9.56 14.59
C LYS A 61 -17.13 -10.98 14.84
N ARG A 62 -17.43 -11.72 13.77
CA ARG A 62 -17.89 -13.11 13.83
C ARG A 62 -16.81 -14.05 14.38
N PHE A 63 -15.57 -13.90 13.91
CA PHE A 63 -14.43 -14.67 14.42
C PHE A 63 -14.22 -14.44 15.91
N ILE A 64 -14.19 -13.18 16.35
CA ILE A 64 -14.02 -12.83 17.77
C ILE A 64 -15.17 -13.38 18.61
N ALA A 65 -16.42 -13.29 18.13
CA ALA A 65 -17.58 -13.83 18.83
C ALA A 65 -17.55 -15.36 18.92
N GLY A 66 -17.08 -16.06 17.88
CA GLY A 66 -16.87 -17.51 17.91
C GLY A 66 -15.78 -17.91 18.89
N LEU A 67 -14.66 -17.17 18.91
CA LEU A 67 -13.56 -17.40 19.83
C LEU A 67 -14.00 -17.23 21.29
N LYS A 68 -14.73 -16.15 21.60
CA LYS A 68 -15.30 -15.92 22.94
C LYS A 68 -16.16 -17.10 23.38
N ARG A 69 -17.13 -17.52 22.54
CA ARG A 69 -17.96 -18.69 22.83
C ARG A 69 -17.13 -19.93 23.13
N SER A 70 -16.11 -20.20 22.31
CA SER A 70 -15.24 -21.37 22.48
C SER A 70 -14.51 -21.36 23.81
N ILE A 71 -13.95 -20.20 24.20
CA ILE A 71 -13.26 -20.02 25.49
C ILE A 71 -14.25 -20.20 26.65
N ASP A 72 -15.43 -19.60 26.55
CA ASP A 72 -16.47 -19.70 27.58
C ASP A 72 -16.94 -21.16 27.79
N THR A 73 -17.05 -21.95 26.71
CA THR A 73 -17.38 -23.38 26.81
C THR A 73 -16.23 -24.23 27.35
N HIS A 74 -14.98 -23.89 27.05
CA HIS A 74 -13.79 -24.72 27.36
C HIS A 74 -12.68 -23.89 28.03
N PRO A 75 -12.87 -23.50 29.31
CA PRO A 75 -11.96 -22.60 30.01
C PRO A 75 -10.57 -23.23 30.30
N ALA A 76 -10.43 -24.55 30.16
CA ALA A 76 -9.21 -25.30 30.50
C ALA A 76 -8.25 -25.57 29.32
N ASN A 77 -8.60 -25.19 28.09
CA ASN A 77 -7.79 -25.43 26.89
C ASN A 77 -7.17 -24.13 26.33
N CYS A 78 -6.73 -23.24 27.22
CA CYS A 78 -5.94 -22.04 26.90
C CYS A 78 -4.64 -22.06 27.69
#